data_AF-A0A7I9VGD0-F1
#
_entry.id   AF-A0A7I9VGD0-F1
#
_cell.length_a   1.000
_cell.length_b   1.000
_cell.length_c   1.000
_cell.angle_alpha   90.00
_cell.angle_beta   90.00
_cell.angle_gamma   90.00
#
_symmetry.space_group_name_H-M   'P 1'
#
loop_
_entity.id
_entity.type
_entity.pdbx_description
1 polymer ?
#
loop_
_entity_poly.entity_id
_entity_poly.type
_entity_poly.pdbx_seq_one_letter_code
_entity_poly.pdbx_strand_id
1 'polypeptide(L)'
;MLDRPLAPRAPGRAGLLASFRHALRGVVEVAARERNMKLHLCAGTAVGVLGSEVALSLGARLALVLCVTLVLAGEALNSALESLVDLHTREFRDEARRVKDAAAGVVLLLAGGAVLTGTAVVASSGRELAEAWPRLRGGAAVDATAVGCVAALLFLPLARRPAAVIALAGAASLLGVAARSVSPTFSAMALAMLALAVGAKFAARRDGAGRGTGGP
;
A
#
# COMPACT_ATOMS: atom_id res chain seq x y z
N MET A 1 -12.96 9.02 52.53
CA MET A 1 -13.97 8.57 51.55
C MET A 1 -13.30 8.66 50.18
N LEU A 2 -12.97 7.51 49.58
CA LEU A 2 -12.10 7.39 48.41
C LEU A 2 -12.91 7.60 47.12
N ASP A 3 -12.75 8.74 46.46
CA ASP A 3 -13.14 8.90 45.05
C ASP A 3 -12.10 8.17 44.18
N ARG A 4 -12.37 6.89 43.88
CA ARG A 4 -11.68 6.22 42.78
C ARG A 4 -12.20 6.82 41.47
N PRO A 5 -11.34 7.33 40.57
CA PRO A 5 -11.79 7.66 39.22
C PRO A 5 -12.33 6.40 38.55
N LEU A 6 -13.55 6.50 37.99
CA LEU A 6 -14.18 5.44 37.21
C LEU A 6 -13.18 4.97 36.14
N ALA A 7 -12.78 3.70 36.20
CA ALA A 7 -11.99 3.09 35.15
C ALA A 7 -12.70 3.31 33.80
N PRO A 8 -11.98 3.67 32.72
CA PRO A 8 -12.60 3.83 31.40
C PRO A 8 -13.34 2.53 31.06
N ARG A 9 -14.63 2.62 30.77
CA ARG A 9 -15.41 1.46 30.30
C ARG A 9 -14.71 0.92 29.05
N ALA A 10 -14.34 -0.36 29.08
CA ALA A 10 -13.85 -1.05 27.88
C ALA A 10 -14.82 -0.76 26.73
N PRO A 11 -14.34 -0.29 25.55
CA PRO A 11 -15.24 0.02 24.46
C PRO A 11 -16.06 -1.23 24.16
N GLY A 12 -17.39 -1.11 24.24
CA GLY A 12 -18.31 -2.20 23.94
C GLY A 12 -17.98 -2.79 22.57
N ARG A 13 -18.15 -4.13 22.43
CA ARG A 13 -17.80 -4.90 21.23
C ARG A 13 -18.11 -4.08 19.96
N ALA A 14 -17.07 -3.53 19.35
CA ALA A 14 -17.22 -2.77 18.12
C ALA A 14 -17.84 -3.71 17.09
N GLY A 15 -18.91 -3.28 16.42
CA GLY A 15 -19.52 -4.08 15.36
C GLY A 15 -18.51 -4.38 14.24
N LEU A 16 -18.73 -5.45 13.47
CA LEU A 16 -17.82 -5.92 12.42
C LEU A 16 -17.31 -4.80 11.50
N LEU A 17 -18.22 -3.91 11.07
CA LEU A 17 -17.90 -2.75 10.23
C LEU A 17 -16.93 -1.75 10.90
N ALA A 18 -17.05 -1.57 12.22
CA ALA A 18 -16.14 -0.71 12.96
C ALA A 18 -14.74 -1.33 13.01
N SER A 19 -14.62 -2.64 13.24
CA SER A 19 -13.33 -3.35 13.24
C SER A 19 -12.59 -3.24 11.90
N PHE A 20 -13.31 -3.43 10.78
CA PHE A 20 -12.73 -3.22 9.45
C PHE A 20 -12.27 -1.77 9.23
N ARG A 21 -13.06 -0.79 9.66
CA ARG A 21 -12.68 0.63 9.59
C ARG A 21 -11.43 0.92 10.41
N HIS A 22 -11.28 0.32 11.60
CA HIS A 22 -10.08 0.47 12.42
C HIS A 22 -8.85 -0.13 11.74
N ALA A 23 -8.95 -1.34 11.19
CA ALA A 23 -7.86 -1.98 10.46
C ALA A 23 -7.45 -1.16 9.23
N LEU A 24 -8.41 -0.71 8.42
CA LEU A 24 -8.14 0.10 7.23
C LEU A 24 -7.50 1.45 7.60
N ARG A 25 -7.92 2.08 8.70
CA ARG A 25 -7.28 3.30 9.21
C ARG A 25 -5.81 3.06 9.51
N GLY A 26 -5.47 1.94 10.16
CA GLY A 26 -4.08 1.58 10.46
C GLY A 26 -3.23 1.45 9.20
N VAL A 27 -3.72 0.73 8.19
CA VAL A 27 -3.00 0.58 6.90
C VAL A 27 -2.79 1.94 6.22
N VAL A 28 -3.83 2.79 6.19
CA VAL A 28 -3.78 4.13 5.59
C VAL A 28 -2.78 5.04 6.31
N GLU A 29 -2.68 4.94 7.64
CA GLU A 29 -1.75 5.71 8.45
C GLU A 29 -0.28 5.31 8.19
N VAL A 30 -0.01 4.00 8.14
CA VAL A 30 1.32 3.50 7.74
C VAL A 30 1.68 3.96 6.34
N ALA A 31 0.75 3.87 5.37
CA ALA A 31 0.97 4.35 4.00
C ALA A 31 1.20 5.87 3.91
N ALA A 32 0.64 6.65 4.83
CA ALA A 32 0.87 8.10 4.89
C ALA A 32 2.27 8.44 5.40
N ARG A 33 2.79 7.69 6.38
CA ARG A 33 4.04 7.98 7.10
C ARG A 33 5.26 7.29 6.47
N GLU A 34 5.17 6.00 6.21
CA GLU A 34 6.34 5.17 5.88
C GLU A 34 6.72 5.24 4.40
N ARG A 35 7.99 5.56 4.14
CA ARG A 35 8.51 5.66 2.76
C ARG A 35 8.51 4.30 2.05
N ASN A 36 8.87 3.23 2.75
CA ASN A 36 8.93 1.88 2.18
C ASN A 36 7.53 1.37 1.81
N MET A 37 6.52 1.59 2.67
CA MET A 37 5.12 1.32 2.33
C MET A 37 4.70 2.02 1.04
N LYS A 38 5.04 3.31 0.87
CA LYS A 38 4.73 4.05 -0.37
C LYS A 38 5.38 3.43 -1.60
N LEU A 39 6.63 3.00 -1.49
CA LEU A 39 7.34 2.31 -2.58
C LEU A 39 6.66 0.98 -2.94
N HIS A 40 6.29 0.18 -1.94
CA HIS A 40 5.59 -1.09 -2.16
C HIS A 40 4.20 -0.90 -2.76
N LEU A 41 3.46 0.15 -2.41
CA LEU A 41 2.19 0.51 -3.06
C LEU A 41 2.39 0.89 -4.53
N CYS A 42 3.44 1.65 -4.87
CA CYS A 42 3.78 1.95 -6.26
C CYS A 42 4.14 0.68 -7.05
N ALA A 43 4.97 -0.20 -6.48
CA ALA A 43 5.35 -1.47 -7.09
C ALA A 43 4.13 -2.39 -7.29
N GLY A 44 3.26 -2.51 -6.28
CA GLY A 44 2.00 -3.25 -6.37
C GLY A 44 1.07 -2.69 -7.43
N THR A 45 1.00 -1.36 -7.58
CA THR A 45 0.23 -0.72 -8.66
C THR A 45 0.80 -1.10 -10.03
N ALA A 46 2.12 -1.05 -10.20
CA ALA A 46 2.76 -1.45 -11.46
C ALA A 46 2.50 -2.92 -11.81
N VAL A 47 2.59 -3.84 -10.83
CA VAL A 47 2.24 -5.25 -11.02
C VAL A 47 0.76 -5.41 -11.40
N GLY A 48 -0.14 -4.67 -10.76
CA GLY A 48 -1.58 -4.70 -11.07
C GLY A 48 -1.92 -4.13 -12.44
N VAL A 49 -1.23 -3.09 -12.89
CA VAL A 49 -1.43 -2.54 -14.23
C VAL A 49 -0.88 -3.49 -15.29
N LEU A 50 0.39 -3.86 -15.21
CA LEU A 50 1.04 -4.74 -16.20
C LEU A 50 0.39 -6.13 -16.23
N GLY A 51 0.08 -6.69 -15.06
CA GLY A 51 -0.57 -8.00 -14.95
C GLY A 51 -1.98 -8.03 -15.54
N SER A 52 -2.69 -6.89 -15.59
CA SER A 52 -4.03 -6.81 -16.18
C SER A 52 -4.04 -7.17 -17.67
N GLU A 53 -2.93 -6.95 -18.37
CA GLU A 53 -2.86 -7.12 -19.83
C GLU A 53 -2.25 -8.45 -20.27
N VAL A 54 -1.56 -9.14 -19.36
CA VAL A 54 -0.93 -10.42 -19.62
C VAL A 54 -1.87 -11.55 -19.19
N ALA A 55 -2.13 -12.50 -20.08
CA ALA A 55 -3.04 -13.63 -19.85
C ALA A 55 -2.40 -14.72 -18.96
N LEU A 56 -2.02 -14.36 -17.73
CA LEU A 56 -1.36 -15.26 -16.79
C LEU A 56 -2.31 -16.34 -16.25
N SER A 57 -1.76 -17.52 -15.99
CA SER A 57 -2.48 -18.61 -15.33
C SER A 57 -3.03 -18.17 -13.96
N LEU A 58 -4.11 -18.81 -13.50
CA LEU A 58 -4.69 -18.48 -12.19
C LEU A 58 -3.65 -18.59 -11.05
N GLY A 59 -2.79 -19.62 -11.10
CA GLY A 59 -1.71 -19.82 -10.14
C GLY A 59 -0.73 -18.66 -10.11
N ALA A 60 -0.25 -18.20 -11.27
CA ALA A 60 0.65 -17.05 -11.37
C ALA A 60 0.01 -15.76 -10.84
N ARG A 61 -1.27 -15.53 -11.17
CA ARG A 61 -2.03 -14.37 -10.67
C ARG A 61 -2.16 -14.37 -9.16
N LEU A 62 -2.56 -15.48 -8.57
CA LEU A 62 -2.71 -15.60 -7.12
C LEU A 62 -1.37 -15.49 -6.40
N ALA A 63 -0.30 -16.07 -6.95
CA ALA A 63 1.04 -15.97 -6.38
C ALA A 63 1.52 -14.50 -6.31
N LEU A 64 1.32 -13.73 -7.40
CA LEU A 64 1.69 -12.32 -7.43
C LEU A 64 0.86 -11.46 -6.47
N VAL A 65 -0.48 -11.67 -6.43
CA VAL A 65 -1.36 -10.98 -5.47
C VAL A 65 -0.95 -11.28 -4.03
N LEU A 66 -0.63 -12.54 -3.74
CA LEU A 66 -0.18 -12.96 -2.41
C LEU A 66 1.16 -12.31 -2.06
N CYS A 67 2.13 -12.30 -2.97
CA CYS A 67 3.42 -11.64 -2.76
C CYS A 67 3.25 -10.15 -2.43
N VAL A 68 2.48 -9.41 -3.24
CA VAL A 68 2.22 -7.98 -3.00
C VAL A 68 1.54 -7.79 -1.64
N THR A 69 0.53 -8.59 -1.33
CA THR A 69 -0.21 -8.48 -0.07
C THR A 69 0.68 -8.77 1.15
N LEU A 70 1.51 -9.81 1.08
CA LEU A 70 2.42 -10.17 2.17
C LEU A 70 3.48 -9.09 2.39
N VAL A 71 4.06 -8.53 1.34
CA VAL A 71 5.03 -7.43 1.47
C VAL A 71 4.41 -6.21 2.17
N LEU A 72 3.20 -5.81 1.76
CA LEU A 72 2.48 -4.71 2.42
C LEU A 72 2.13 -5.05 3.88
N ALA A 73 1.71 -6.28 4.17
CA ALA A 73 1.43 -6.72 5.54
C ALA A 73 2.69 -6.73 6.41
N GLY A 74 3.82 -7.20 5.86
CA GLY A 74 5.11 -7.19 6.52
C GLY A 74 5.57 -5.78 6.86
N GLU A 75 5.43 -4.83 5.93
CA GLU A 75 5.77 -3.42 6.15
C GLU A 75 4.88 -2.78 7.24
N ALA A 76 3.57 -3.08 7.23
CA ALA A 76 2.66 -2.62 8.28
C ALA A 76 3.02 -3.20 9.65
N LEU A 77 3.39 -4.49 9.71
CA LEU A 77 3.85 -5.13 10.93
C LEU A 77 5.18 -4.54 11.41
N ASN A 78 6.13 -4.27 10.51
CA ASN A 78 7.40 -3.62 10.84
C ASN A 78 7.16 -2.27 11.52
N SER A 79 6.33 -1.41 10.92
CA SER A 79 6.03 -0.09 11.48
C SER A 79 5.28 -0.16 12.83
N ALA A 80 4.42 -1.17 13.00
CA ALA A 80 3.75 -1.43 14.28
C ALA A 80 4.74 -1.88 15.37
N LEU A 81 5.67 -2.78 15.03
CA LEU A 81 6.73 -3.24 15.94
C LEU A 81 7.70 -2.11 16.31
N GLU A 82 8.11 -1.29 15.35
CA GLU A 82 8.90 -0.08 15.63
C GLU A 82 8.20 0.83 16.64
N SER A 83 6.91 1.10 16.42
CA SER A 83 6.11 1.93 17.32
C SER A 83 5.96 1.32 18.72
N LEU A 84 5.84 -0.01 18.82
CA LEU A 84 5.80 -0.73 20.09
C LEU A 84 7.13 -0.63 20.85
N VAL A 85 8.27 -0.76 20.15
CA VAL A 85 9.59 -0.62 20.75
C VAL A 85 9.82 0.82 21.23
N ASP A 86 9.44 1.81 20.42
CA ASP A 86 9.57 3.25 20.75
C ASP A 86 8.70 3.68 21.94
N LEU A 87 7.62 2.95 22.21
CA LEU A 87 6.79 3.16 23.40
C LEU A 87 7.52 2.74 24.68
N HIS A 88 8.37 1.71 24.63
CA HIS A 88 9.04 1.15 25.80
C HIS A 88 10.40 1.79 26.09
N THR A 89 11.14 2.20 25.07
CA THR A 89 12.45 2.84 25.25
C THR A 89 12.73 3.86 24.15
N ARG A 90 13.23 5.04 24.55
CA ARG A 90 13.78 6.05 23.64
C ARG A 90 15.30 6.09 23.66
N GLU A 91 15.91 5.45 24.63
CA GLU A 91 17.35 5.29 24.72
C GLU A 91 17.80 4.10 23.87
N PHE A 92 19.01 4.20 23.31
CA PHE A 92 19.60 3.12 22.55
C PHE A 92 19.87 1.91 23.45
N ARG A 93 19.29 0.76 23.08
CA ARG A 93 19.49 -0.54 23.73
C ARG A 93 19.72 -1.59 22.66
N ASP A 94 20.68 -2.48 22.90
CA ASP A 94 21.03 -3.52 21.93
C ASP A 94 19.86 -4.46 21.64
N GLU A 95 19.01 -4.73 22.63
CA GLU A 95 17.81 -5.56 22.47
C GLU A 95 16.78 -4.87 21.56
N ALA A 96 16.56 -3.57 21.74
CA ALA A 96 15.66 -2.78 20.90
C ALA A 96 16.15 -2.74 19.45
N ARG A 97 17.47 -2.60 19.25
CA ARG A 97 18.10 -2.70 17.92
C ARG A 97 17.81 -4.05 17.27
N ARG A 98 18.07 -5.16 17.97
CA ARG A 98 17.86 -6.52 17.45
C ARG A 98 16.41 -6.77 17.03
N VAL A 99 15.43 -6.29 17.79
CA VAL A 99 14.01 -6.44 17.45
C VAL A 99 13.65 -5.68 16.18
N LYS A 100 14.10 -4.42 16.06
CA LYS A 100 13.87 -3.59 14.86
C LYS A 100 14.55 -4.19 13.63
N ASP A 101 15.81 -4.63 13.77
CA ASP A 101 16.56 -5.27 12.70
C ASP A 101 15.87 -6.56 12.23
N ALA A 102 15.35 -7.37 13.15
CA ALA A 102 14.61 -8.58 12.82
C ALA A 102 13.29 -8.27 12.08
N ALA A 103 12.56 -7.24 12.51
CA ALA A 103 11.33 -6.81 11.86
C ALA A 103 11.58 -6.32 10.42
N ALA A 104 12.62 -5.51 10.21
CA ALA A 104 13.07 -5.10 8.88
C ALA A 104 13.52 -6.30 8.03
N GLY A 105 14.18 -7.28 8.65
CA GLY A 105 14.57 -8.55 8.01
C GLY A 105 13.40 -9.35 7.47
N VAL A 106 12.24 -9.36 8.15
CA VAL A 106 11.02 -10.00 7.64
C VAL A 106 10.55 -9.34 6.35
N VAL A 107 10.51 -7.99 6.29
CA VAL A 107 10.13 -7.26 5.07
C VAL A 107 11.10 -7.58 3.93
N LEU A 108 12.40 -7.62 4.21
CA LEU A 108 13.43 -7.95 3.23
C LEU A 108 13.21 -9.34 2.62
N LEU A 109 12.93 -10.35 3.46
CA LEU A 109 12.66 -11.72 3.00
C LEU A 109 11.39 -11.79 2.14
N LEU A 110 10.32 -11.09 2.54
CA LEU A 110 9.08 -11.03 1.77
C LEU A 110 9.29 -10.33 0.42
N ALA A 111 10.01 -9.22 0.40
CA ALA A 111 10.33 -8.48 -0.82
C ALA A 111 11.22 -9.32 -1.76
N GLY A 112 12.23 -10.02 -1.22
CA GLY A 112 13.07 -10.94 -1.98
C GLY A 112 12.26 -12.09 -2.58
N GLY A 113 11.38 -12.71 -1.80
CA GLY A 113 10.47 -13.75 -2.28
C GLY A 113 9.51 -13.28 -3.37
N ALA A 114 9.01 -12.03 -3.25
CA ALA A 114 8.17 -11.41 -4.27
C ALA A 114 8.94 -11.20 -5.59
N VAL A 115 10.20 -10.75 -5.52
CA VAL A 115 11.07 -10.61 -6.69
C VAL A 115 11.32 -11.98 -7.34
N LEU A 116 11.69 -13.00 -6.58
CA LEU A 116 11.92 -14.36 -7.10
C LEU A 116 10.66 -14.94 -7.76
N THR A 117 9.50 -14.73 -7.15
CA THR A 117 8.22 -15.16 -7.73
C THR A 117 7.92 -14.41 -9.02
N GLY A 118 8.10 -13.09 -9.04
CA GLY A 118 7.91 -12.26 -10.22
C GLY A 118 8.82 -12.65 -11.38
N THR A 119 10.10 -12.89 -11.12
CA THR A 119 11.05 -13.32 -12.15
C THR A 119 10.72 -14.71 -12.67
N ALA A 120 10.31 -15.65 -11.80
CA ALA A 120 9.86 -16.96 -12.21
C ALA A 120 8.63 -16.89 -13.13
N VAL A 121 7.63 -16.05 -12.77
CA VAL A 121 6.45 -15.84 -13.61
C VAL A 121 6.83 -15.24 -14.97
N VAL A 122 7.70 -14.24 -15.01
CA VAL A 122 8.15 -13.63 -16.27
C VAL A 122 8.89 -14.66 -17.13
N ALA A 123 9.80 -15.43 -16.53
CA ALA A 123 10.58 -16.46 -17.25
C ALA A 123 9.69 -17.57 -17.83
N SER A 124 8.61 -17.94 -17.14
CA SER A 124 7.68 -18.97 -17.60
C SER A 124 6.62 -18.49 -18.59
N SER A 125 6.43 -17.17 -18.75
CA SER A 125 5.28 -16.59 -19.48
C SER A 125 5.67 -15.94 -20.81
N GLY A 126 6.69 -16.48 -21.50
CA GLY A 126 7.25 -15.87 -22.71
C GLY A 126 6.23 -15.71 -23.85
N ARG A 127 5.34 -16.70 -24.06
CA ARG A 127 4.31 -16.64 -25.09
C ARG A 127 3.23 -15.61 -24.76
N GLU A 128 2.76 -15.62 -23.53
CA GLU A 128 1.74 -14.71 -23.01
C GLU A 128 2.22 -13.25 -23.07
N LEU A 129 3.50 -13.02 -22.78
CA LEU A 129 4.15 -11.71 -22.91
C LEU A 129 4.26 -11.26 -24.36
N ALA A 130 4.64 -12.15 -25.29
CA ALA A 130 4.67 -11.84 -26.72
C ALA A 130 3.27 -11.47 -27.25
N GLU A 131 2.23 -12.19 -26.84
CA GLU A 131 0.83 -11.92 -27.19
C GLU A 131 0.28 -10.64 -26.51
N ALA A 132 0.80 -10.26 -25.35
CA ALA A 132 0.45 -9.02 -24.65
C ALA A 132 1.20 -7.79 -25.18
N TRP A 133 2.32 -7.96 -25.87
CA TRP A 133 3.21 -6.87 -26.28
C TRP A 133 2.55 -5.70 -27.03
N PRO A 134 1.62 -5.92 -27.99
CA PRO A 134 0.93 -4.80 -28.64
C PRO A 134 0.04 -4.01 -27.69
N ARG A 135 -0.59 -4.67 -26.71
CA ARG A 135 -1.46 -4.04 -25.70
C ARG A 135 -0.62 -3.21 -24.72
N LEU A 136 0.46 -3.80 -24.22
CA LEU A 136 1.42 -3.13 -23.33
C LEU A 136 2.01 -1.88 -23.97
N ARG A 137 2.41 -1.95 -25.24
CA ARG A 137 2.91 -0.76 -25.97
C ARG A 137 1.81 0.25 -26.27
N GLY A 138 0.65 -0.21 -26.71
CA GLY A 138 -0.47 0.66 -27.09
C GLY A 138 -1.06 1.46 -25.94
N GLY A 139 -1.02 0.91 -24.71
CA GLY A 139 -1.54 1.57 -23.53
C GLY A 139 -0.50 2.07 -22.53
N ALA A 140 0.80 1.99 -22.85
CA ALA A 140 1.90 2.40 -21.96
C ALA A 140 1.72 3.80 -21.35
N ALA A 141 1.18 4.77 -22.10
CA ALA A 141 0.90 6.11 -21.59
C ALA A 141 -0.22 6.12 -20.51
N VAL A 142 -1.29 5.35 -20.73
CA VAL A 142 -2.36 5.15 -19.76
C VAL A 142 -1.78 4.47 -18.52
N ASP A 143 -0.98 3.44 -18.69
CA ASP A 143 -0.39 2.65 -17.60
C ASP A 143 0.57 3.48 -16.74
N ALA A 144 1.44 4.25 -17.40
CA ALA A 144 2.33 5.20 -16.74
C ALA A 144 1.54 6.29 -16.00
N THR A 145 0.38 6.71 -16.53
CA THR A 145 -0.50 7.67 -15.83
C THR A 145 -1.07 7.07 -14.55
N ALA A 146 -1.52 5.81 -14.55
CA ALA A 146 -2.03 5.15 -13.34
C ALA A 146 -0.96 5.09 -12.24
N VAL A 147 0.23 4.56 -12.58
CA VAL A 147 1.34 4.42 -11.64
C VAL A 147 1.83 5.80 -11.20
N GLY A 148 1.95 6.75 -12.13
CA GLY A 148 2.37 8.12 -11.87
C GLY A 148 1.42 8.87 -10.94
N CYS A 149 0.11 8.69 -11.08
CA CYS A 149 -0.87 9.29 -10.17
C CYS A 149 -0.76 8.74 -8.75
N VAL A 150 -0.57 7.43 -8.58
CA VAL A 150 -0.33 6.81 -7.28
C VAL A 150 0.95 7.36 -6.66
N ALA A 151 2.06 7.38 -7.40
CA ALA A 151 3.32 7.94 -6.91
C ALA A 151 3.19 9.43 -6.54
N ALA A 152 2.52 10.22 -7.37
CA ALA A 152 2.27 11.63 -7.13
C ALA A 152 1.48 11.85 -5.84
N LEU A 153 0.42 11.07 -5.61
CA LEU A 153 -0.36 11.13 -4.37
C LEU A 153 0.47 10.81 -3.13
N LEU A 154 1.37 9.82 -3.22
CA LEU A 154 2.14 9.33 -2.08
C LEU A 154 3.35 10.21 -1.72
N PHE A 155 4.02 10.78 -2.73
CA PHE A 155 5.32 11.45 -2.56
C PHE A 155 5.27 12.97 -2.70
N LEU A 156 4.36 13.55 -3.49
CA LEU A 156 4.34 15.00 -3.69
C LEU A 156 3.55 15.73 -2.58
N PRO A 157 4.01 16.90 -2.12
CA PRO A 157 3.29 17.73 -1.15
C PRO A 157 2.13 18.53 -1.77
N LEU A 158 1.17 17.83 -2.37
CA LEU A 158 0.03 18.44 -3.09
C LEU A 158 -0.97 19.16 -2.15
N ALA A 159 -1.58 20.26 -2.62
CA ALA A 159 -2.77 20.89 -2.04
C ALA A 159 -4.07 20.08 -2.31
N ARG A 160 -5.20 20.40 -1.67
CA ARG A 160 -6.41 19.53 -1.68
C ARG A 160 -6.98 19.36 -3.09
N ARG A 161 -7.08 20.46 -3.84
CA ARG A 161 -7.57 20.48 -5.22
C ARG A 161 -6.68 19.66 -6.17
N PRO A 162 -5.36 19.88 -6.28
CA PRO A 162 -4.53 19.09 -7.17
C PRO A 162 -4.48 17.60 -6.79
N ALA A 163 -4.53 17.25 -5.50
CA ALA A 163 -4.62 15.85 -5.09
C ALA A 163 -5.92 15.18 -5.56
N ALA A 164 -7.06 15.87 -5.50
CA ALA A 164 -8.32 15.34 -6.02
C ALA A 164 -8.27 15.15 -7.55
N VAL A 165 -7.69 16.09 -8.28
CA VAL A 165 -7.51 16.00 -9.75
C VAL A 165 -6.64 14.78 -10.10
N ILE A 166 -5.51 14.60 -9.41
CA ILE A 166 -4.61 13.45 -9.63
C ILE A 166 -5.31 12.12 -9.28
N ALA A 167 -6.11 12.08 -8.21
CA ALA A 167 -6.89 10.90 -7.86
C ALA A 167 -7.90 10.54 -8.96
N LEU A 168 -8.60 11.52 -9.52
CA LEU A 168 -9.54 11.33 -10.61
C LEU A 168 -8.84 10.89 -11.90
N ALA A 169 -7.70 11.51 -12.24
CA ALA A 169 -6.88 11.10 -13.39
C ALA A 169 -6.38 9.65 -13.25
N GLY A 170 -5.93 9.27 -12.05
CA GLY A 170 -5.53 7.89 -11.74
C GLY A 170 -6.69 6.91 -11.88
N ALA A 171 -7.88 7.27 -11.37
CA ALA A 171 -9.07 6.43 -11.50
C ALA A 171 -9.51 6.27 -12.96
N ALA A 172 -9.53 7.35 -13.74
CA ALA A 172 -9.85 7.32 -15.16
C ALA A 172 -8.86 6.47 -15.96
N SER A 173 -7.56 6.61 -15.66
CA SER A 173 -6.53 5.76 -16.25
C SER A 173 -6.74 4.27 -15.91
N LEU A 174 -7.04 3.94 -14.64
CA LEU A 174 -7.31 2.55 -14.25
C LEU A 174 -8.60 1.98 -14.86
N LEU A 175 -9.62 2.80 -15.12
CA LEU A 175 -10.76 2.36 -15.94
C LEU A 175 -10.33 2.04 -17.37
N GLY A 176 -9.44 2.84 -17.94
CA GLY A 176 -8.79 2.56 -19.22
C GLY A 176 -8.04 1.22 -19.20
N VAL A 177 -7.24 0.95 -18.17
CA VAL A 177 -6.56 -0.35 -17.96
C VAL A 177 -7.57 -1.49 -17.87
N ALA A 178 -8.62 -1.33 -17.05
CA ALA A 178 -9.65 -2.34 -16.85
C ALA A 178 -10.40 -2.67 -18.15
N ALA A 179 -10.66 -1.69 -19.01
CA ALA A 179 -11.34 -1.89 -20.30
C ALA A 179 -10.53 -2.75 -21.30
N ARG A 180 -9.21 -2.80 -21.16
CA ARG A 180 -8.28 -3.62 -21.97
C ARG A 180 -7.79 -4.86 -21.21
N SER A 181 -8.26 -5.05 -19.98
CA SER A 181 -7.79 -6.10 -19.08
C SER A 181 -8.29 -7.47 -19.49
N VAL A 182 -7.41 -8.47 -19.40
CA VAL A 182 -7.73 -9.90 -19.55
C VAL A 182 -8.19 -10.49 -18.22
N SER A 183 -7.89 -9.83 -17.10
CA SER A 183 -8.10 -10.38 -15.76
C SER A 183 -8.55 -9.30 -14.77
N PRO A 184 -9.77 -9.40 -14.21
CA PRO A 184 -10.27 -8.41 -13.26
C PRO A 184 -9.46 -8.38 -11.95
N THR A 185 -8.76 -9.47 -11.61
CA THR A 185 -7.96 -9.59 -10.38
C THR A 185 -6.93 -8.49 -10.23
N PHE A 186 -6.17 -8.21 -11.30
CA PHE A 186 -5.08 -7.26 -11.25
C PHE A 186 -5.58 -5.81 -11.34
N SER A 187 -6.65 -5.57 -12.11
CA SER A 187 -7.30 -4.27 -12.18
C SER A 187 -7.93 -3.89 -10.83
N ALA A 188 -8.54 -4.85 -10.13
CA ALA A 188 -9.04 -4.67 -8.77
C ALA A 188 -7.91 -4.37 -7.77
N MET A 189 -6.78 -5.06 -7.88
CA MET A 189 -5.60 -4.79 -7.06
C MET A 189 -5.06 -3.38 -7.30
N ALA A 190 -4.92 -2.94 -8.55
CA ALA A 190 -4.47 -1.59 -8.88
C ALA A 190 -5.43 -0.50 -8.36
N LEU A 191 -6.74 -0.72 -8.45
CA LEU A 191 -7.76 0.16 -7.86
C LEU A 191 -7.63 0.22 -6.33
N ALA A 192 -7.38 -0.91 -5.67
CA ALA A 192 -7.15 -0.94 -4.23
C ALA A 192 -5.90 -0.14 -3.84
N MET A 193 -4.80 -0.24 -4.61
CA MET A 193 -3.60 0.56 -4.38
C MET A 193 -3.86 2.06 -4.54
N LEU A 194 -4.62 2.46 -5.57
CA LEU A 194 -5.04 3.86 -5.74
C LEU A 194 -5.90 4.34 -4.55
N ALA A 195 -6.87 3.53 -4.10
CA ALA A 195 -7.70 3.88 -2.96
C ALA A 195 -6.87 4.07 -1.67
N LEU A 196 -5.89 3.20 -1.42
CA LEU A 196 -4.96 3.34 -0.31
C LEU A 196 -4.11 4.61 -0.44
N ALA A 197 -3.60 4.92 -1.64
CA ALA A 197 -2.81 6.12 -1.89
C ALA A 197 -3.62 7.41 -1.67
N VAL A 198 -4.86 7.44 -2.14
CA VAL A 198 -5.80 8.53 -1.88
C VAL A 198 -6.07 8.67 -0.38
N GLY A 199 -6.36 7.57 0.30
CA GLY A 199 -6.56 7.53 1.75
C GLY A 199 -5.36 8.11 2.51
N ALA A 200 -4.15 7.63 2.18
CA ALA A 200 -2.89 8.08 2.78
C ALA A 200 -2.67 9.58 2.58
N LYS A 201 -2.93 10.09 1.37
CA LYS A 201 -2.78 11.52 1.06
C LYS A 201 -3.73 12.40 1.87
N PHE A 202 -4.95 11.95 2.11
CA PHE A 202 -5.90 12.70 2.93
C PHE A 202 -5.67 12.54 4.43
N ALA A 203 -5.14 11.40 4.89
CA ALA A 203 -4.75 11.18 6.28
C ALA A 203 -3.58 12.10 6.69
N ALA A 204 -2.49 12.13 5.91
CA ALA A 204 -1.31 12.95 6.18
C ALA A 204 -1.61 14.45 6.40
N ARG A 205 -2.69 14.97 5.79
CA ARG A 205 -3.12 16.36 5.96
C ARG A 205 -3.82 16.63 7.29
N ARG A 206 -4.58 15.66 7.80
CA ARG A 206 -5.29 15.81 9.08
C ARG A 206 -4.28 16.00 10.20
N ASP A 207 -3.18 15.26 10.15
CA ASP A 207 -2.10 15.35 11.13
C ASP A 207 -1.33 16.67 11.01
N GLY A 208 -1.14 17.19 9.79
CA GLY A 208 -0.52 18.50 9.56
C GLY A 208 -1.39 19.69 10.00
N ALA A 209 -2.72 19.61 9.82
CA ALA A 209 -3.65 20.67 10.23
C ALA A 209 -3.80 20.76 11.77
N GLY A 210 -3.69 19.63 12.49
CA GLY A 210 -3.79 19.60 13.95
C GLY A 210 -2.59 20.16 14.71
N ARG A 211 -1.43 20.31 14.05
CA ARG A 211 -0.20 20.89 14.65
C ARG A 211 -0.06 22.40 14.40
N GLY A 212 -0.89 23.00 13.55
CA GLY A 212 -0.82 24.41 13.16
C GLY A 212 -1.56 25.39 14.07
N THR A 213 -2.29 24.92 15.09
CA THR A 213 -3.04 25.76 16.04
C THR A 213 -2.41 25.83 17.43
N GLY A 214 -1.20 25.30 17.59
CA GLY A 214 -0.41 25.39 18.82
C GLY A 214 0.93 26.06 18.51
N GLY A 215 0.92 27.39 18.40
CA GLY A 215 2.12 28.24 18.35
C GLY A 215 1.94 29.40 19.31
N PRO A 216 3.06 29.96 19.82
CA PRO A 216 3.37 30.23 21.24
C PRO A 216 2.50 31.26 21.95
#